data_AF-A0A9R1VQV9-F1
#
_entry.id   AF-A0A9R1VQV9-F1
#
_cell.length_a   1.000
_cell.length_b   1.000
_cell.length_c   1.000
_cell.angle_alpha   90.00
_cell.angle_beta   90.00
_cell.angle_gamma   90.00
#
_symmetry.space_group_name_H-M   'P 1'
#
loop_
_entity.id
_entity.type
_entity.pdbx_description
1 polymer ?
#
loop_
_entity_poly.entity_id
_entity_poly.type
_entity_poly.pdbx_seq_one_letter_code
_entity_poly.pdbx_strand_id
1 'polypeptide(L)'
;MLILAFKITCILRSAIDRYIPGALRKREYSMQLKASRIKVLQAQDDLVTAMREDASKDLLNVIHHHFKHQHNYEALLKSLIVQGLLRLKEPSVLLRCRKEDLHKMESVLHSAKEEYAAKAHVHKPEIIVDHIHLPSAPSSDDPHALS
;
A
#
# COMPACT_ATOMS: atom_id res chain seq x y z
N MET A 1 47.00 19.62 -49.62
CA MET A 1 46.04 19.64 -48.48
C MET A 1 45.17 18.37 -48.39
N LEU A 2 44.67 17.82 -49.51
CA LEU A 2 43.80 16.64 -49.50
C LEU A 2 44.41 15.38 -48.83
N ILE A 3 45.70 15.12 -49.07
CA ILE A 3 46.43 13.97 -48.49
C ILE A 3 46.54 14.08 -46.96
N LEU A 4 46.75 15.30 -46.44
CA LEU A 4 46.85 15.54 -44.99
C LEU A 4 45.48 15.36 -44.32
N ALA A 5 44.41 15.85 -44.94
CA ALA A 5 43.05 15.61 -44.48
C ALA A 5 42.71 14.12 -44.45
N PHE A 6 43.05 13.37 -45.50
CA PHE A 6 42.85 11.92 -45.53
C PHE A 6 43.62 11.19 -44.42
N LYS A 7 44.86 11.61 -44.17
CA LYS A 7 45.72 11.05 -43.11
C LYS A 7 45.18 11.34 -41.71
N ILE A 8 44.68 12.57 -41.46
CA ILE A 8 44.04 12.95 -40.20
C ILE A 8 42.74 12.14 -39.99
N THR A 9 41.89 12.01 -41.01
CA THR A 9 40.64 11.25 -40.92
C THR A 9 40.89 9.76 -40.69
N CYS A 10 41.90 9.15 -41.34
CA CYS A 10 42.29 7.76 -41.09
C CYS A 10 42.81 7.56 -39.66
N ILE A 11 43.59 8.50 -39.13
CA ILE A 11 44.11 8.42 -37.75
C ILE A 11 42.96 8.55 -36.75
N LEU A 12 42.06 9.53 -36.93
CA LEU A 12 40.88 9.67 -36.06
C LEU A 12 39.99 8.43 -36.13
N ARG A 13 39.71 7.91 -37.33
CA ARG A 13 38.88 6.71 -37.47
C ARG A 13 39.51 5.48 -36.82
N SER A 14 40.82 5.29 -37.00
CA SER A 14 41.56 4.20 -36.32
C SER A 14 41.62 4.36 -34.80
N ALA A 15 41.63 5.59 -34.28
CA ALA A 15 41.54 5.85 -32.84
C ALA A 15 40.12 5.57 -32.31
N ILE A 16 39.10 6.01 -33.05
CA ILE A 16 37.68 5.79 -32.74
C ILE A 16 37.35 4.29 -32.74
N ASP A 17 37.75 3.55 -33.77
CA ASP A 17 37.51 2.10 -33.91
C ASP A 17 38.21 1.28 -32.82
N ARG A 18 39.31 1.78 -32.25
CA ARG A 18 39.97 1.16 -31.08
C ARG A 18 39.28 1.47 -29.76
N TYR A 19 38.74 2.68 -29.59
CA TYR A 19 38.18 3.13 -28.30
C TYR A 19 36.70 2.73 -28.11
N ILE A 20 35.86 2.86 -29.15
CA ILE A 20 34.41 2.59 -29.09
C ILE A 20 34.08 1.18 -28.59
N PRO A 21 34.73 0.09 -29.05
CA PRO A 21 34.39 -1.26 -28.60
C PRO A 21 34.61 -1.47 -27.10
N GLY A 22 35.64 -0.83 -26.52
CA GLY A 22 35.88 -0.87 -25.08
C GLY A 22 34.79 -0.16 -24.28
N ALA A 23 34.32 0.99 -24.77
CA ALA A 23 33.25 1.75 -24.14
C ALA A 23 31.87 1.05 -24.25
N LEU A 24 31.60 0.37 -25.37
CA LEU A 24 30.38 -0.43 -25.56
C LEU A 24 30.34 -1.64 -24.62
N ARG A 25 31.44 -2.43 -24.55
CA ARG A 25 31.54 -3.56 -23.60
C ARG A 25 31.30 -3.15 -22.15
N LYS A 26 31.83 -1.99 -21.73
CA LYS A 26 31.59 -1.45 -20.37
C LYS A 26 30.12 -1.08 -20.13
N ARG A 27 29.46 -0.48 -21.13
CA ARG A 27 28.01 -0.16 -21.06
C ARG A 27 27.17 -1.42 -21.01
N GLU A 28 27.45 -2.39 -21.87
CA GLU A 28 26.74 -3.67 -21.94
C GLU A 28 26.86 -4.45 -20.63
N TYR A 29 28.09 -4.58 -20.09
CA TYR A 29 28.31 -5.23 -18.80
C TYR A 29 27.56 -4.52 -17.67
N SER A 30 27.65 -3.19 -17.59
CA SER A 30 26.93 -2.40 -16.58
C SER A 30 25.41 -2.54 -16.71
N MET A 31 24.90 -2.58 -17.95
CA MET A 31 23.48 -2.77 -18.25
C MET A 31 23.00 -4.16 -17.83
N GLN A 32 23.76 -5.22 -18.14
CA GLN A 32 23.44 -6.59 -17.73
C GLN A 32 23.36 -6.73 -16.20
N LEU A 33 24.30 -6.13 -15.48
CA LEU A 33 24.30 -6.17 -14.01
C LEU A 33 23.09 -5.41 -13.43
N LYS A 34 22.79 -4.22 -13.96
CA LYS A 34 21.61 -3.45 -13.53
C LYS A 34 20.31 -4.19 -13.86
N ALA A 35 20.22 -4.82 -15.03
CA ALA A 35 19.05 -5.61 -15.43
C ALA A 35 18.87 -6.84 -14.52
N SER A 36 19.95 -7.56 -14.19
CA SER A 36 19.90 -8.67 -13.23
C SER A 36 19.45 -8.22 -11.85
N ARG A 37 19.97 -7.09 -11.34
CA ARG A 37 19.55 -6.53 -10.07
C ARG A 37 18.07 -6.12 -10.05
N ILE A 38 17.59 -5.47 -11.10
CA ILE A 38 16.18 -5.08 -11.22
C ILE A 38 15.28 -6.32 -11.19
N LYS A 39 15.64 -7.40 -11.90
CA LYS A 39 14.88 -8.66 -11.87
C LYS A 39 14.76 -9.27 -10.49
N VAL A 40 15.84 -9.24 -9.70
CA VAL A 40 15.81 -9.74 -8.31
C VAL A 40 14.88 -8.88 -7.45
N LEU A 41 14.95 -7.55 -7.60
CA LEU A 41 14.08 -6.63 -6.86
C LEU A 41 12.61 -6.80 -7.25
N GLN A 42 12.32 -6.99 -8.54
CA GLN A 42 10.98 -7.29 -9.04
C GLN A 42 10.45 -8.58 -8.43
N ALA A 43 11.22 -9.67 -8.47
CA ALA A 43 10.80 -10.94 -7.88
C ALA A 43 10.54 -10.85 -6.36
N GLN A 44 11.28 -9.99 -5.65
CA GLN A 44 11.03 -9.73 -4.23
C GLN A 44 9.76 -8.92 -4.01
N ASP A 45 9.52 -7.89 -4.82
CA ASP A 45 8.33 -7.05 -4.77
C ASP A 45 7.06 -7.86 -5.12
N ASP A 46 7.14 -8.70 -6.15
CA ASP A 46 6.08 -9.61 -6.58
C ASP A 46 5.69 -10.56 -5.44
N LEU A 47 6.68 -11.13 -4.73
CA LEU A 47 6.43 -12.02 -3.60
C LEU A 47 5.73 -11.28 -2.45
N VAL A 48 6.21 -10.10 -2.07
CA VAL A 48 5.59 -9.31 -0.99
C VAL A 48 4.18 -8.87 -1.38
N THR A 49 3.97 -8.51 -2.64
CA THR A 49 2.66 -8.11 -3.18
C THR A 49 1.68 -9.29 -3.14
N ALA A 50 2.10 -10.48 -3.59
CA ALA A 50 1.27 -11.69 -3.51
C ALA A 50 0.88 -12.02 -2.05
N MET A 51 1.85 -11.95 -1.11
CA MET A 51 1.56 -12.16 0.32
C MET A 51 0.56 -11.14 0.88
N ARG A 52 0.69 -9.87 0.48
CA ARG A 52 -0.23 -8.81 0.88
C ARG A 52 -1.63 -9.03 0.31
N GLU A 53 -1.75 -9.44 -0.94
CA GLU A 53 -3.03 -9.73 -1.58
C GLU A 53 -3.74 -10.90 -0.89
N ASP A 54 -3.03 -11.98 -0.60
CA ASP A 54 -3.60 -13.15 0.07
C ASP A 54 -4.07 -12.81 1.48
N ALA A 55 -3.26 -12.07 2.26
CA ALA A 55 -3.69 -11.58 3.56
C ALA A 55 -4.90 -10.62 3.48
N SER A 56 -4.99 -9.83 2.41
CA SER A 56 -6.14 -8.93 2.18
C SER A 56 -7.41 -9.72 1.85
N LYS A 57 -7.30 -10.81 1.08
CA LYS A 57 -8.42 -11.74 0.79
C LYS A 57 -8.90 -12.43 2.07
N ASP A 58 -7.97 -12.87 2.92
CA ASP A 58 -8.31 -13.47 4.21
C ASP A 58 -9.09 -12.50 5.12
N LEU A 59 -8.70 -11.22 5.15
CA LEU A 59 -9.44 -10.18 5.86
C LEU A 59 -10.85 -9.96 5.28
N LEU A 60 -10.99 -9.97 3.95
CA LEU A 60 -12.30 -9.87 3.31
C LEU A 60 -13.21 -11.06 3.64
N ASN A 61 -12.66 -12.27 3.77
CA ASN A 61 -13.41 -13.46 4.18
C ASN A 61 -13.97 -13.31 5.60
N VAL A 62 -13.20 -12.72 6.53
CA VAL A 62 -13.67 -12.42 7.90
C VAL A 62 -14.85 -11.43 7.88
N ILE A 63 -14.86 -10.47 6.96
CA ILE A 63 -15.92 -9.47 6.80
C ILE A 63 -17.18 -10.08 6.13
N HIS A 64 -17.00 -10.85 5.05
CA HIS A 64 -18.10 -11.35 4.21
C HIS A 64 -18.82 -12.57 4.78
N HIS A 65 -18.21 -13.37 5.66
CA HIS A 65 -18.89 -14.46 6.38
C HIS A 65 -19.82 -13.92 7.49
N HIS A 66 -20.76 -13.07 7.08
CA HIS A 66 -21.79 -12.42 7.88
C HIS A 66 -22.60 -13.39 8.75
N PHE A 67 -22.80 -14.64 8.32
CA PHE A 67 -23.74 -15.55 8.99
C PHE A 67 -23.16 -16.38 10.14
N LYS A 68 -21.84 -16.53 10.25
CA LYS A 68 -21.20 -17.33 11.32
C LYS A 68 -20.45 -16.51 12.38
N HIS A 69 -20.11 -15.25 12.08
CA HIS A 69 -19.20 -14.44 12.91
C HIS A 69 -19.70 -13.01 13.17
N GLN A 70 -21.01 -12.76 13.11
CA GLN A 70 -21.61 -11.43 13.38
C GLN A 70 -21.06 -10.79 14.67
N HIS A 71 -20.92 -11.59 15.75
CA HIS A 71 -20.37 -11.13 17.03
C HIS A 71 -18.88 -10.77 17.00
N ASN A 72 -18.09 -11.40 16.12
CA ASN A 72 -16.65 -11.13 16.04
C ASN A 72 -16.36 -9.80 15.34
N TYR A 73 -17.16 -9.43 14.34
CA TYR A 73 -16.95 -8.18 13.60
C TYR A 73 -17.33 -6.95 14.42
N GLU A 74 -18.42 -6.99 15.19
CA GLU A 74 -18.78 -5.89 16.11
C GLU A 74 -17.71 -5.68 17.20
N ALA A 75 -17.17 -6.77 17.76
CA ALA A 75 -16.08 -6.71 18.73
C ALA A 75 -14.79 -6.15 18.11
N LEU A 76 -14.49 -6.49 16.86
CA LEU A 76 -13.37 -5.93 16.11
C LEU A 76 -13.56 -4.43 15.89
N LEU A 77 -14.73 -4.01 15.39
CA LEU A 77 -15.08 -2.60 15.20
C LEU A 77 -14.95 -1.80 16.49
N LYS A 78 -15.44 -2.34 17.61
CA LYS A 78 -15.29 -1.74 18.94
C LYS A 78 -13.82 -1.53 19.30
N SER A 79 -13.00 -2.57 19.12
CA SER A 79 -11.58 -2.55 19.44
C SER A 79 -10.82 -1.51 18.60
N LEU A 80 -11.16 -1.40 17.31
CA LEU A 80 -10.57 -0.42 16.40
C LEU A 80 -10.92 1.02 16.79
N ILE A 81 -12.18 1.29 17.17
CA ILE A 81 -12.58 2.61 17.66
C ILE A 81 -11.80 2.97 18.93
N VAL A 82 -11.79 2.08 19.92
CA VAL A 82 -11.08 2.31 21.20
C VAL A 82 -9.59 2.56 20.94
N GLN A 83 -8.96 1.78 20.06
CA GLN A 83 -7.56 1.96 19.68
C GLN A 83 -7.32 3.32 19.03
N GLY A 84 -8.21 3.78 18.15
CA GLY A 84 -8.15 5.11 17.53
C GLY A 84 -8.27 6.24 18.56
N LEU A 85 -9.27 6.14 19.45
CA LEU A 85 -9.48 7.12 20.52
C LEU A 85 -8.29 7.22 21.46
N LEU A 86 -7.67 6.10 21.85
CA LEU A 86 -6.47 6.06 22.69
C LEU A 86 -5.25 6.71 22.04
N ARG A 87 -5.18 6.69 20.70
CA ARG A 87 -4.11 7.35 19.93
C ARG A 87 -4.33 8.85 19.77
N LEU A 88 -5.57 9.28 19.49
CA LEU A 88 -5.90 10.69 19.30
C LEU A 88 -5.93 11.47 20.63
N LYS A 89 -6.54 10.89 21.67
CA LYS A 89 -6.74 11.53 23.00
C LYS A 89 -7.43 12.90 22.94
N GLU A 90 -8.33 13.06 21.98
CA GLU A 90 -9.11 14.29 21.78
C GLU A 90 -10.50 14.18 22.44
N PRO A 91 -11.09 15.31 22.89
CA PRO A 91 -12.39 15.31 23.54
C PRO A 91 -13.56 15.09 22.56
N SER A 92 -13.37 15.41 21.28
CA SER A 92 -14.37 15.24 20.22
C SER A 92 -13.72 14.70 18.96
N VAL A 93 -14.31 13.67 18.35
CA VAL A 93 -13.77 12.97 17.19
C VAL A 93 -14.85 12.76 16.13
N LEU A 94 -14.49 13.03 14.87
CA LEU A 94 -15.33 12.73 13.71
C LEU A 94 -15.02 11.32 13.19
N LEU A 95 -16.01 10.43 13.17
CA LEU A 95 -15.88 9.06 12.70
C LEU A 95 -16.47 8.91 11.30
N ARG A 96 -15.63 8.51 10.35
CA ARG A 96 -16.07 8.16 8.99
C ARG A 96 -16.13 6.65 8.81
N CYS A 97 -17.26 6.15 8.33
CA CYS A 97 -17.48 4.71 8.13
C CYS A 97 -18.13 4.41 6.77
N ARG A 98 -18.22 3.12 6.43
CA ARG A 98 -18.96 2.66 5.25
C ARG A 98 -20.45 2.65 5.54
N LYS A 99 -21.26 2.80 4.49
CA LYS A 99 -22.72 2.83 4.59
C LYS A 99 -23.30 1.52 5.16
N GLU A 100 -22.66 0.39 4.86
CA GLU A 100 -23.04 -0.95 5.34
C GLU A 100 -22.80 -1.15 6.86
N ASP A 101 -21.87 -0.40 7.45
CA ASP A 101 -21.48 -0.56 8.85
C ASP A 101 -22.19 0.41 9.79
N LEU A 102 -22.93 1.40 9.29
CA LEU A 102 -23.60 2.43 10.09
C LEU A 102 -24.44 1.84 11.23
N HIS A 103 -25.29 0.86 10.92
CA HIS A 103 -26.17 0.23 11.91
C HIS A 103 -25.39 -0.48 13.02
N LYS A 104 -24.28 -1.15 12.67
CA LYS A 104 -23.39 -1.81 13.65
C LYS A 104 -22.59 -0.77 14.45
N MET A 105 -22.31 0.38 13.86
CA MET A 105 -21.58 1.44 14.55
C MET A 105 -22.42 2.13 15.61
N GLU A 106 -23.69 2.40 15.33
CA GLU A 106 -24.62 2.95 16.32
C GLU A 106 -24.72 2.08 17.57
N SER A 107 -24.76 0.74 17.42
CA SER A 107 -24.81 -0.18 18.56
C SER A 107 -23.49 -0.24 19.35
N VAL A 108 -22.35 -0.18 18.66
CA VAL A 108 -21.02 -0.33 19.28
C VAL A 108 -20.50 0.95 19.93
N LEU A 109 -20.90 2.13 19.43
CA LEU A 109 -20.37 3.43 19.86
C LEU A 109 -20.51 3.68 21.37
N HIS A 110 -21.63 3.30 21.96
CA HIS A 110 -21.84 3.50 23.41
C HIS A 110 -20.83 2.70 24.24
N SER A 111 -20.68 1.41 23.91
CA SER A 111 -19.74 0.52 24.59
C SER A 111 -18.28 0.94 24.36
N ALA A 112 -17.94 1.44 23.18
CA ALA A 112 -16.59 1.92 22.88
C ALA A 112 -16.22 3.17 23.70
N LYS A 113 -17.13 4.13 23.86
CA LYS A 113 -16.93 5.33 24.70
C LYS A 113 -16.66 4.97 26.15
N GLU A 114 -17.38 3.99 26.68
CA GLU A 114 -17.20 3.50 28.05
C GLU A 114 -15.85 2.83 28.25
N GLU A 115 -15.46 1.95 27.31
CA GLU A 115 -14.18 1.26 27.39
C GLU A 115 -13.00 2.24 27.27
N TYR A 116 -13.10 3.24 26.40
CA TYR A 116 -12.10 4.29 26.32
C TYR A 116 -12.01 5.10 27.62
N ALA A 117 -13.14 5.54 28.18
CA ALA A 117 -13.17 6.29 29.44
C ALA A 117 -12.57 5.49 30.60
N ALA A 118 -12.85 4.18 30.66
CA ALA A 118 -12.28 3.28 31.65
C ALA A 118 -10.76 3.11 31.50
N LYS A 119 -10.26 2.97 30.26
CA LYS A 119 -8.82 2.77 29.98
C LYS A 119 -7.99 4.04 30.13
N ALA A 120 -8.54 5.18 29.72
CA ALA A 120 -7.83 6.46 29.73
C ALA A 120 -8.10 7.29 31.00
N HIS A 121 -9.02 6.85 31.87
CA HIS A 121 -9.46 7.57 33.08
C HIS A 121 -9.91 9.01 32.81
N VAL A 122 -10.56 9.24 31.67
CA VAL A 122 -11.07 10.55 31.23
C VAL A 122 -12.57 10.50 30.96
N HIS A 123 -13.17 11.68 30.76
CA HIS A 123 -14.56 11.78 30.35
C HIS A 123 -14.79 11.09 28.99
N LYS A 124 -16.02 10.59 28.78
CA LYS A 124 -16.44 9.99 27.52
C LYS A 124 -16.29 11.03 26.38
N PRO A 125 -15.59 10.72 25.28
CA PRO A 125 -15.44 11.65 24.17
C PRO A 125 -16.74 11.79 23.39
N GLU A 126 -16.95 12.97 22.82
CA GLU A 126 -17.98 13.18 21.82
C GLU A 126 -17.54 12.52 20.51
N ILE A 127 -18.41 11.69 19.92
CA ILE A 127 -18.11 11.02 18.65
C ILE A 127 -19.26 11.34 17.72
N ILE A 128 -18.94 11.99 16.61
CA ILE A 128 -19.89 12.43 15.59
C ILE A 128 -19.66 11.55 14.36
N VAL A 129 -20.70 10.90 13.86
CA VAL A 129 -20.62 10.10 12.62
C VAL A 129 -20.78 11.05 11.43
N ASP A 130 -19.80 11.05 10.53
CA ASP A 130 -19.81 11.88 9.32
C ASP A 130 -20.86 11.40 8.31
N HIS A 131 -21.40 12.32 7.51
CA HIS A 131 -22.34 12.02 6.42
C HIS A 131 -21.62 11.60 5.13
N ILE A 132 -20.32 11.87 5.01
CA ILE A 132 -19.49 11.41 3.89
C ILE A 132 -19.05 9.98 4.19
N HIS A 133 -19.40 9.01 3.35
CA HIS A 133 -19.09 7.60 3.59
C HIS A 133 -17.80 7.17 2.89
N LEU A 134 -17.13 6.17 3.47
CA LEU A 134 -16.02 5.49 2.80
C LEU A 134 -16.52 4.68 1.59
N PRO A 135 -15.67 4.46 0.57
CA PRO A 135 -16.00 3.56 -0.53
C PRO A 135 -16.32 2.16 0.00
N SER A 136 -17.24 1.48 -0.69
CA SER A 136 -17.65 0.11 -0.37
C SER A 136 -16.46 -0.86 -0.41
N ALA A 137 -16.64 -2.05 0.20
CA ALA A 137 -15.66 -3.11 0.06
C ALA A 137 -15.40 -3.40 -1.44
N PRO A 138 -14.15 -3.61 -1.85
CA PRO A 138 -13.87 -4.20 -3.14
C PRO A 138 -14.60 -5.55 -3.24
N SER A 139 -15.40 -5.74 -4.28
CA SER A 139 -16.07 -7.02 -4.53
C SER A 139 -15.09 -8.00 -5.22
N SER A 140 -15.35 -9.30 -5.12
CA SER A 140 -14.56 -10.32 -5.85
C SER A 140 -14.60 -10.14 -7.37
N ASP A 141 -15.57 -9.37 -7.89
CA ASP A 141 -15.79 -9.15 -9.32
C ASP A 141 -15.16 -7.84 -9.84
N ASP A 142 -14.54 -7.04 -8.96
CA ASP A 142 -13.87 -5.81 -9.34
C ASP A 142 -12.41 -6.09 -9.78
N PRO A 143 -12.06 -5.96 -11.08
CA PRO A 143 -10.71 -6.26 -11.57
C PRO A 143 -9.62 -5.31 -11.05
N HIS A 144 -10.00 -4.25 -10.33
CA HIS A 144 -9.12 -3.24 -9.75
C HIS A 144 -9.14 -3.23 -8.21
N ALA A 145 -9.86 -4.16 -7.57
CA ALA A 145 -9.99 -4.27 -6.12
C ALA A 145 -8.66 -4.54 -5.38
N LEU A 146 -7.77 -5.28 -6.03
CA LEU A 146 -6.53 -5.81 -5.46
C LEU A 146 -5.43 -5.81 -6.54
N SER A 147 -5.25 -4.70 -7.26
CA SER A 147 -4.01 -4.43 -8.00
C SER A 147 -3.08 -3.55 -7.17
#